data_AF-A0A1V5GKW5-F1
#
_entry.id   AF-A0A1V5GKW5-F1
#
_cell.length_a   1.000
_cell.length_b   1.000
_cell.length_c   1.000
_cell.angle_alpha   90.00
_cell.angle_beta   90.00
_cell.angle_gamma   90.00
#
_symmetry.space_group_name_H-M   'P 1'
#
loop_
_entity.id
_entity.type
_entity.pdbx_description
1 polymer ?
#
loop_
_entity_poly.entity_id
_entity_poly.type
_entity_poly.pdbx_seq_one_letter_code
_entity_poly.pdbx_strand_id
1 'polypeptide(L)'
;MTLFALASLLAAAQAGAADTPQFGVFEAEFRHKNEYANPYVEVDARAALRSPAGADLAIPLFWDGGSVWRLRFSPDRPGEWAYRVESNDPGLNGQAGSFVCAASDLKGSIRPMRGAPTHFERQDGSPFWWLGDTAWALYTDNETEKHDRAAVEVAP
;
A
#
# COMPACT_ATOMS: atom_id res chain seq x y z
N MET A 1 -24.77 -35.75 31.36
CA MET A 1 -24.46 -36.08 29.95
C MET A 1 -24.52 -34.77 29.19
N THR A 2 -23.42 -34.03 29.17
CA THR A 2 -23.38 -32.63 28.70
C THR A 2 -22.42 -32.60 27.52
N LEU A 3 -22.95 -32.49 26.31
CA LEU A 3 -22.16 -32.38 25.09
C LEU A 3 -21.65 -30.94 24.94
N PHE A 4 -20.33 -30.76 24.89
CA PHE A 4 -19.71 -29.55 24.35
C PHE A 4 -19.71 -29.65 22.82
N ALA A 5 -20.38 -28.71 22.15
CA ALA A 5 -20.25 -28.52 20.70
C ALA A 5 -18.93 -27.80 20.42
N LEU A 6 -17.96 -28.51 19.83
CA LEU A 6 -16.76 -27.91 19.27
C LEU A 6 -17.17 -27.17 17.98
N ALA A 7 -17.19 -25.84 18.01
CA ALA A 7 -17.28 -25.04 16.80
C ALA A 7 -15.91 -25.07 16.11
N SER A 8 -15.79 -25.86 15.05
CA SER A 8 -14.61 -25.86 14.18
C SER A 8 -14.55 -24.54 13.42
N LEU A 9 -13.55 -23.69 13.74
CA LEU A 9 -13.18 -22.58 12.87
C LEU A 9 -12.62 -23.16 11.57
N LEU A 10 -13.36 -23.03 10.47
CA LEU A 10 -12.77 -23.14 9.14
C LEU A 10 -11.89 -21.89 8.93
N ALA A 11 -10.58 -22.05 9.02
CA ALA A 11 -9.65 -21.12 8.41
C ALA A 11 -9.76 -21.32 6.89
N ALA A 12 -10.36 -20.34 6.19
CA ALA A 12 -10.27 -20.28 4.75
C ALA A 12 -8.80 -20.03 4.39
N ALA A 13 -8.17 -20.98 3.71
CA ALA A 13 -6.85 -20.79 3.12
C ALA A 13 -7.02 -19.91 1.88
N GLN A 14 -6.67 -18.62 2.00
CA GLN A 14 -6.50 -17.76 0.85
C GLN A 14 -5.37 -18.34 -0.02
N ALA A 15 -5.65 -18.59 -1.29
CA ALA A 15 -4.68 -19.06 -2.27
C ALA A 15 -3.43 -18.18 -2.23
N GLY A 16 -2.25 -18.81 -2.18
CA GLY A 16 -0.96 -18.18 -1.94
C GLY A 16 -0.66 -17.05 -2.92
N ALA A 17 -0.88 -15.82 -2.47
CA ALA A 17 -0.24 -14.67 -3.07
C ALA A 17 1.27 -14.84 -2.89
N ALA A 18 2.05 -14.54 -3.95
CA ALA A 18 3.50 -14.50 -3.82
C ALA A 18 3.89 -13.52 -2.70
N ASP A 19 4.95 -13.85 -1.96
CA ASP A 19 5.45 -12.99 -0.89
C ASP A 19 5.70 -11.57 -1.43
N THR A 20 5.30 -10.57 -0.66
CA THR A 20 5.58 -9.18 -1.01
C THR A 20 7.07 -8.90 -0.80
N PRO A 21 7.82 -8.41 -1.80
CA PRO A 21 9.21 -8.03 -1.59
C PRO A 21 9.33 -6.90 -0.55
N GLN A 22 10.36 -6.93 0.29
CA GLN A 22 10.74 -5.81 1.15
C GLN A 22 10.92 -4.57 0.27
N PHE A 23 10.36 -3.44 0.67
CA PHE A 23 10.27 -2.20 -0.10
C PHE A 23 9.49 -2.30 -1.44
N GLY A 24 8.86 -3.44 -1.70
CA GLY A 24 7.90 -3.62 -2.79
C GLY A 24 6.54 -3.03 -2.43
N VAL A 25 5.50 -3.48 -3.11
CA VAL A 25 4.13 -3.01 -2.91
C VAL A 25 3.24 -4.20 -2.55
N PHE A 26 2.68 -4.17 -1.34
CA PHE A 26 1.52 -4.96 -0.98
C PHE A 26 0.25 -4.17 -1.33
N GLU A 27 -0.74 -4.85 -1.89
CA GLU A 27 -2.04 -4.27 -2.17
C GLU A 27 -3.18 -5.23 -1.78
N ALA A 28 -4.21 -4.69 -1.12
CA ALA A 28 -5.46 -5.38 -0.85
C ALA A 28 -6.65 -4.55 -1.32
N GLU A 29 -7.65 -5.22 -1.88
CA GLU A 29 -8.90 -4.62 -2.35
C GLU A 29 -10.04 -4.93 -1.38
N PHE A 30 -10.88 -3.93 -1.13
CA PHE A 30 -12.09 -4.01 -0.34
C PHE A 30 -13.24 -3.34 -1.08
N ARG A 31 -14.47 -3.64 -0.67
CA ARG A 31 -15.67 -3.03 -1.24
C ARG A 31 -16.57 -2.51 -0.14
N HIS A 32 -16.94 -1.24 -0.25
CA HIS A 32 -17.95 -0.67 0.64
C HIS A 32 -19.33 -1.26 0.32
N LYS A 33 -20.23 -1.25 1.30
CA LYS A 33 -21.56 -1.86 1.16
C LYS A 33 -22.70 -0.87 1.03
N ASN A 34 -22.59 0.28 1.69
CA ASN A 34 -23.66 1.27 1.64
C ASN A 34 -23.62 2.05 0.32
N GLU A 35 -24.74 2.70 0.00
CA GLU A 35 -24.79 3.66 -1.08
C GLU A 35 -24.33 5.03 -0.57
N TYR A 36 -23.44 5.67 -1.31
CA TYR A 36 -22.91 7.00 -1.01
C TYR A 36 -23.02 7.88 -2.25
N ALA A 37 -23.35 9.16 -2.07
CA ALA A 37 -23.38 10.10 -3.19
C ALA A 37 -21.95 10.42 -3.68
N ASN A 38 -21.00 10.46 -2.75
CA ASN A 38 -19.59 10.67 -2.96
C ASN A 38 -18.76 9.85 -1.94
N PRO A 39 -18.42 8.59 -2.27
CA PRO A 39 -17.65 7.71 -1.38
C PRO A 39 -16.33 8.33 -0.92
N TYR A 40 -15.65 9.11 -1.77
CA TYR A 40 -14.36 9.72 -1.46
C TYR A 40 -14.42 10.67 -0.24
N VAL A 41 -15.56 11.33 -0.03
CA VAL A 41 -15.75 12.29 1.07
C VAL A 41 -16.51 11.67 2.24
N GLU A 42 -17.42 10.74 1.96
CA GLU A 42 -18.36 10.21 2.95
C GLU A 42 -17.84 8.98 3.72
N VAL A 43 -16.84 8.28 3.19
CA VAL A 43 -16.28 7.08 3.82
C VAL A 43 -14.89 7.38 4.37
N ASP A 44 -14.72 7.12 5.66
CA ASP A 44 -13.42 7.09 6.33
C ASP A 44 -13.00 5.63 6.48
N ALA A 45 -11.80 5.29 6.02
CA ALA A 45 -11.29 3.93 6.08
C ALA A 45 -9.77 3.95 6.29
N ARG A 46 -9.30 3.24 7.32
CA ARG A 46 -7.88 3.10 7.66
C ARG A 46 -7.54 1.67 8.01
N ALA A 47 -6.35 1.22 7.65
CA ALA A 47 -5.80 -0.06 8.09
C ALA A 47 -4.84 0.17 9.25
N ALA A 48 -5.09 -0.48 10.38
CA ALA A 48 -4.10 -0.70 11.42
C ALA A 48 -3.25 -1.91 11.01
N LEU A 49 -1.99 -1.70 10.66
CA LEU A 49 -1.02 -2.73 10.34
C LEU A 49 -0.14 -3.03 11.55
N ARG A 50 0.16 -4.31 11.74
CA ARG A 50 1.09 -4.82 12.73
C ARG A 50 2.30 -5.41 12.02
N SER A 51 3.46 -4.87 12.35
CA SER A 51 4.74 -5.37 11.85
C SER A 51 5.15 -6.68 12.53
N PRO A 52 6.08 -7.45 11.94
CA PRO A 52 6.70 -8.61 12.59
C PRO A 52 7.35 -8.30 13.93
N ALA A 53 7.71 -7.03 14.17
CA ALA A 53 8.31 -6.55 15.41
C ALA A 53 7.29 -6.10 16.47
N GLY A 54 5.99 -6.19 16.18
CA GLY A 54 4.91 -5.76 17.06
C GLY A 54 4.63 -4.25 17.08
N ALA A 55 5.32 -3.46 16.25
CA ALA A 55 4.97 -2.05 16.05
C ALA A 55 3.70 -1.94 15.21
N ASP A 56 2.76 -1.11 15.68
CA ASP A 56 1.49 -0.82 15.00
C ASP A 56 1.61 0.51 14.23
N LEU A 57 1.12 0.54 12.99
CA LEU A 57 1.02 1.73 12.15
C LEU A 57 -0.37 1.82 11.53
N ALA A 58 -0.89 3.03 11.34
CA ALA A 58 -2.19 3.25 10.73
C ALA A 58 -2.02 4.02 9.42
N ILE A 59 -2.56 3.50 8.32
CA ILE A 59 -2.56 4.18 7.02
C ILE A 59 -3.97 4.23 6.43
N PRO A 60 -4.34 5.32 5.73
CA PRO A 60 -5.63 5.41 5.07
C PRO A 60 -5.72 4.41 3.92
N LEU A 61 -6.91 3.85 3.72
CA LEU A 61 -7.28 3.29 2.42
C LEU A 61 -7.63 4.45 1.48
N PHE A 62 -7.54 4.21 0.18
CA PHE A 62 -8.00 5.18 -0.82
C PHE A 62 -9.15 4.59 -1.65
N TRP A 63 -10.06 5.46 -2.07
CA TRP A 63 -11.13 5.12 -2.99
C TRP A 63 -10.58 4.99 -4.41
N ASP A 64 -10.86 3.87 -5.06
CA ASP A 64 -10.38 3.52 -6.40
C ASP A 64 -11.53 3.47 -7.43
N GLY A 65 -12.58 4.25 -7.20
CA GLY A 65 -13.76 4.31 -8.07
C GLY A 65 -14.83 3.27 -7.73
N GLY A 66 -16.07 3.58 -8.09
CA GLY A 66 -17.23 2.72 -7.80
C GLY A 66 -17.31 2.35 -6.33
N SER A 67 -17.43 1.05 -6.04
CA SER A 67 -17.46 0.54 -4.66
C SER A 67 -16.08 0.25 -4.05
N VAL A 68 -14.99 0.48 -4.80
CA VAL A 68 -13.68 -0.11 -4.53
C VAL A 68 -12.83 0.78 -3.62
N TRP A 69 -12.22 0.15 -2.63
CA TRP A 69 -11.24 0.75 -1.73
C TRP A 69 -9.98 -0.09 -1.71
N ARG A 70 -8.81 0.55 -1.67
CA ARG A 70 -7.53 -0.15 -1.67
C ARG A 70 -6.67 0.24 -0.48
N LEU A 71 -6.01 -0.76 0.07
CA LEU A 71 -4.86 -0.60 0.96
C LEU A 71 -3.60 -0.83 0.14
N ARG A 72 -2.70 0.15 0.08
CA ARG A 72 -1.39 -0.01 -0.56
C ARG A 72 -0.29 0.33 0.43
N PHE A 73 0.64 -0.60 0.62
CA PHE A 73 1.69 -0.48 1.64
C PHE A 73 3.03 -1.02 1.14
N SER A 74 4.12 -0.37 1.54
CA SER A 74 5.47 -0.84 1.25
C SER A 74 6.14 -1.32 2.55
N PRO A 75 6.26 -2.64 2.77
CA PRO A 75 6.82 -3.17 4.02
C PRO A 75 8.32 -2.95 4.08
N ASP A 76 8.81 -2.44 5.21
CA ASP A 76 10.22 -2.09 5.39
C ASP A 76 11.06 -3.21 6.02
N ARG A 77 10.43 -4.33 6.38
CA ARG A 77 11.07 -5.46 7.09
C ARG A 77 10.46 -6.80 6.67
N PRO A 78 11.31 -7.84 6.45
CA PRO A 78 10.84 -9.20 6.24
C PRO A 78 10.08 -9.80 7.42
N GLY A 79 9.16 -10.70 7.14
CA GLY A 79 8.33 -11.40 8.12
C GLY A 79 6.83 -11.24 7.85
N GLU A 80 6.00 -11.80 8.73
CA GLU A 80 4.55 -11.72 8.63
C GLU A 80 4.02 -10.36 9.10
N TRP A 81 3.26 -9.71 8.23
CA TRP A 81 2.52 -8.49 8.51
C TRP A 81 1.04 -8.81 8.58
N ALA A 82 0.33 -8.24 9.55
CA ALA A 82 -1.11 -8.36 9.67
C ALA A 82 -1.77 -6.98 9.58
N TYR A 83 -3.02 -6.92 9.13
CA TYR A 83 -3.79 -5.68 9.12
C TYR A 83 -5.24 -5.89 9.53
N ARG A 84 -5.85 -4.82 10.06
CA ARG A 84 -7.29 -4.70 10.31
C ARG A 84 -7.78 -3.33 9.84
N VAL A 85 -8.88 -3.32 9.09
CA VAL A 85 -9.54 -2.12 8.60
C VAL A 85 -10.53 -1.61 9.64
N GLU A 86 -10.49 -0.31 9.89
CA GLU A 86 -11.47 0.45 10.65
C GLU A 86 -12.15 1.44 9.71
N SER A 87 -13.48 1.44 9.68
CA SER A 87 -14.25 2.32 8.79
C SER A 87 -15.65 2.61 9.33
N ASN A 88 -16.25 3.71 8.86
CA ASN A 88 -17.68 3.98 9.05
C ASN A 88 -18.59 3.16 8.12
N ASP A 89 -18.06 2.55 7.05
CA ASP A 89 -18.81 1.63 6.18
C ASP A 89 -18.72 0.17 6.70
N PRO A 90 -19.84 -0.55 6.85
CA PRO A 90 -19.88 -1.92 7.38
C PRO A 90 -19.34 -3.00 6.43
N GLY A 91 -19.14 -2.69 5.14
CA GLY A 91 -18.46 -3.55 4.18
C GLY A 91 -16.95 -3.56 4.35
N LEU A 92 -16.40 -2.41 4.78
CA LEU A 92 -14.98 -2.20 5.03
C LEU A 92 -14.59 -2.48 6.48
N ASN A 93 -15.42 -2.07 7.44
CA ASN A 93 -15.08 -2.11 8.85
C ASN A 93 -14.87 -3.54 9.36
N GLY A 94 -13.76 -3.77 10.05
CA GLY A 94 -13.41 -5.06 10.63
C GLY A 94 -12.76 -6.05 9.66
N GLN A 95 -12.66 -5.74 8.37
CA GLN A 95 -11.92 -6.56 7.39
C GLN A 95 -10.47 -6.72 7.85
N ALA A 96 -9.90 -7.91 7.69
CA ALA A 96 -8.56 -8.20 8.17
C ALA A 96 -7.86 -9.22 7.26
N GLY A 97 -6.53 -9.22 7.31
CA GLY A 97 -5.71 -10.16 6.56
C GLY A 97 -4.26 -10.11 7.00
N SER A 98 -3.43 -10.93 6.37
CA SER A 98 -1.98 -10.90 6.55
C SER A 98 -1.27 -11.15 5.22
N PHE A 99 -0.01 -10.77 5.16
CA PHE A 99 0.88 -11.05 4.04
C PHE A 99 2.32 -11.27 4.55
N VAL A 100 3.09 -12.03 3.79
CA VAL A 100 4.51 -12.25 4.09
C VAL A 100 5.33 -11.23 3.32
N CYS A 101 6.21 -10.53 4.02
CA CYS A 101 7.27 -9.73 3.43
C CYS A 101 8.54 -10.58 3.28
N ALA A 102 9.01 -10.80 2.05
CA ALA A 102 10.26 -11.50 1.77
C ALA A 102 11.43 -10.52 1.60
N ALA A 103 12.65 -10.97 1.90
CA ALA A 103 13.86 -10.17 1.59
C ALA A 103 13.93 -9.89 0.07
N SER A 104 14.46 -8.73 -0.31
CA SER A 104 14.55 -8.30 -1.71
C SER A 104 15.80 -7.47 -1.96
N ASP A 105 16.16 -7.31 -3.24
CA ASP A 105 17.23 -6.42 -3.69
C ASP A 105 16.74 -4.99 -3.99
N LEU A 106 15.50 -4.67 -3.62
CA LEU A 106 14.99 -3.30 -3.75
C LEU A 106 15.70 -2.40 -2.75
N LYS A 107 15.98 -1.16 -3.17
CA LYS A 107 16.73 -0.20 -2.34
C LYS A 107 15.86 0.52 -1.28
N GLY A 108 14.55 0.48 -1.46
CA GLY A 108 13.59 1.27 -0.68
C GLY A 108 13.64 2.77 -0.95
N SER A 109 12.97 3.56 -0.12
CA SER A 109 12.85 5.01 -0.30
C SER A 109 14.16 5.75 0.03
N ILE A 110 14.20 7.06 -0.24
CA ILE A 110 15.30 7.95 0.11
C ILE A 110 15.09 8.47 1.53
N ARG A 111 16.15 8.55 2.34
CA ARG A 111 16.15 9.08 3.70
C ARG A 111 17.44 9.87 4.00
N PRO A 112 17.48 10.69 5.07
CA PRO A 112 18.74 11.27 5.54
C PRO A 112 19.78 10.20 5.86
N MET A 113 21.03 10.42 5.46
CA MET A 113 22.13 9.48 5.69
C MET A 113 22.48 9.38 7.16
N ARG A 114 22.61 8.15 7.67
CA ARG A 114 22.97 7.91 9.07
C ARG A 114 24.39 8.39 9.32
N GLY A 115 24.57 9.29 10.29
CA GLY A 115 25.89 9.85 10.63
C GLY A 115 26.33 11.03 9.74
N ALA A 116 25.61 11.33 8.66
CA ALA A 116 25.82 12.50 7.80
C ALA A 116 24.46 13.08 7.34
N PRO A 117 23.66 13.66 8.25
CA PRO A 117 22.25 14.01 7.97
C PRO A 117 22.05 15.10 6.90
N THR A 118 23.13 15.73 6.43
CA THR A 118 23.14 16.64 5.28
C THR A 118 23.23 15.93 3.93
N HIS A 119 23.37 14.60 3.92
CA HIS A 119 23.42 13.74 2.73
C HIS A 119 22.23 12.77 2.73
N PHE A 120 22.02 12.08 1.62
CA PHE A 120 20.92 11.11 1.46
C PHE A 120 21.43 9.69 1.19
N GLU A 121 20.69 8.72 1.70
CA GLU A 121 20.86 7.30 1.43
C GLU A 121 19.51 6.65 1.12
N ARG A 122 19.54 5.44 0.57
CA ARG A 122 18.36 4.59 0.41
C ARG A 122 18.11 3.79 1.69
N GLN A 123 16.93 3.20 1.85
CA GLN A 123 16.60 2.44 3.07
C GLN A 123 17.49 1.19 3.25
N ASP A 124 18.01 0.61 2.17
CA ASP A 124 19.03 -0.45 2.18
C ASP A 124 20.43 0.02 2.63
N GLY A 125 20.65 1.33 2.80
CA GLY A 125 21.91 1.95 3.20
C GLY A 125 22.81 2.38 2.05
N SER A 126 22.44 2.12 0.79
CA SER A 126 23.21 2.59 -0.37
C SER A 126 23.16 4.12 -0.51
N PRO A 127 24.25 4.80 -0.91
CA PRO A 127 24.24 6.24 -1.12
C PRO A 127 23.21 6.66 -2.17
N PHE A 128 22.55 7.80 -1.96
CA PHE A 128 21.68 8.41 -2.95
C PHE A 128 22.28 9.73 -3.44
N TRP A 129 22.69 9.76 -4.71
CA TRP A 129 23.15 10.98 -5.35
C TRP A 129 21.97 11.76 -5.91
N TRP A 130 21.73 12.96 -5.36
CA TRP A 130 20.65 13.82 -5.82
C TRP A 130 21.07 14.55 -7.10
N LEU A 131 20.79 13.93 -8.24
CA LEU A 131 20.92 14.53 -9.56
C LEU A 131 19.60 14.32 -10.29
N GLY A 132 18.84 15.40 -10.42
CA GLY A 132 17.55 15.40 -11.10
C GLY A 132 17.45 16.52 -12.12
N ASP A 133 16.42 16.43 -12.94
CA ASP A 133 16.02 17.46 -13.89
C ASP A 133 14.58 17.90 -13.58
N THR A 134 14.08 18.92 -14.27
CA THR A 134 12.75 19.48 -14.08
C THR A 134 11.96 19.38 -15.39
N ALA A 135 10.92 18.55 -15.41
CA ALA A 135 10.08 18.32 -16.58
C ALA A 135 8.58 18.56 -16.26
N TRP A 136 8.21 19.81 -15.93
CA TRP A 136 6.83 20.16 -15.53
C TRP A 136 5.76 19.80 -16.54
N ALA A 137 6.11 19.84 -17.83
CA ALA A 137 5.20 19.65 -18.94
C ALA A 137 5.20 18.22 -19.51
N LEU A 138 5.80 17.25 -18.82
CA LEU A 138 5.97 15.89 -19.33
C LEU A 138 4.64 15.20 -19.69
N TYR A 139 3.52 15.64 -19.11
CA TYR A 139 2.19 15.05 -19.33
C TYR A 139 1.13 16.07 -19.77
N THR A 140 1.54 17.25 -20.20
CA THR A 140 0.62 18.27 -20.72
C THR A 140 0.53 18.16 -22.24
N ASP A 141 -0.66 18.46 -22.77
CA ASP A 141 -0.83 18.73 -24.19
C ASP A 141 -0.86 20.25 -24.38
N ASN A 142 0.13 20.78 -25.09
CA ASN A 142 0.21 22.21 -25.41
C ASN A 142 0.89 22.39 -26.76
N GLU A 143 0.09 22.63 -27.79
CA GLU A 143 0.56 22.81 -29.17
C GLU A 143 1.53 23.98 -29.33
N THR A 144 1.32 25.10 -28.61
CA THR A 144 2.18 26.28 -28.69
C THR A 144 3.56 26.03 -28.10
N GLU A 145 3.61 25.28 -27.00
CA GLU A 145 4.87 24.86 -26.36
C GLU A 145 5.43 23.56 -26.96
N LYS A 146 4.73 22.98 -27.95
CA LYS A 146 5.04 21.70 -28.59
C LYS A 146 5.11 20.52 -27.61
N HIS A 147 4.28 20.56 -26.57
CA HIS A 147 4.04 19.41 -25.70
C HIS A 147 2.99 18.52 -26.37
N ASP A 148 3.40 17.30 -26.71
CA ASP A 148 2.58 16.27 -27.34
C ASP A 148 2.66 15.02 -26.47
N ARG A 149 1.63 14.80 -25.65
CA ARG A 149 1.55 13.65 -24.75
C ARG A 149 1.48 12.34 -25.53
N ALA A 150 0.80 12.32 -26.67
CA ALA A 150 0.70 11.13 -27.50
C ALA A 150 2.09 10.67 -28.00
N ALA A 151 3.03 11.61 -28.21
CA ALA A 151 4.40 11.26 -28.59
C ALA A 151 5.18 10.47 -27.52
N VAL A 152 4.79 10.54 -26.24
CA VAL A 152 5.45 9.81 -25.13
C VAL A 152 4.68 8.57 -24.67
N GLU A 153 3.38 8.46 -24.98
CA GLU A 153 2.56 7.28 -24.67
C GLU A 153 2.81 6.10 -25.64
N VAL A 154 3.52 6.33 -26.76
CA VAL A 154 3.76 5.32 -27.82
C VAL A 154 5.16 4.68 -27.75
N ALA A 155 5.93 4.91 -26.67
CA ALA A 155 7.18 4.17 -26.46
C ALA A 155 6.89 2.71 -26.05
N PRO A 156 7.66 1.72 -26.56
CA PRO A 156 7.31 0.29 -26.59
C PRO A 156 7.12 -0.38 -25.23
#